data_AF-A0A9P5IQ77-F1
#
_entry.id   AF-A0A9P5IQ77-F1
#
_cell.length_a   1.000
_cell.length_b   1.000
_cell.length_c   1.000
_cell.angle_alpha   90.00
_cell.angle_beta   90.00
_cell.angle_gamma   90.00
#
_symmetry.space_group_name_H-M   'P 1'
#
loop_
_entity.id
_entity.type
_entity.pdbx_description
1 polymer ?
#
loop_
_entity_poly.entity_id
_entity_poly.type
_entity_poly.pdbx_seq_one_letter_code
_entity_poly.pdbx_strand_id
1 'polypeptide(L)'
;MSSERLITQILPPKAQNTYFRVLIDGNLAGNVFAVRWQHKDLSILWITQLCVDGKCRNRGVAKRMLGHLKGEEEMVGIFSSHPFALMAVLRVWGRGVEDVDRDLEMMKGTVKGVMEGCPVGYVKEAKLRGSLFGEGGGRAVACADTQFWVDHEEPLEALRRVEEKGLVWPCGELPDGCEFVALVDANYGD
;
A
#
# COMPACT_ATOMS: atom_id res chain seq x y z
N MET A 1 -13.57 6.70 11.72
CA MET A 1 -12.36 6.51 12.55
C MET A 1 -12.27 7.68 13.54
N SER A 2 -11.93 7.46 14.80
CA SER A 2 -11.74 8.54 15.78
C SER A 2 -10.36 9.18 15.64
N SER A 3 -10.20 10.43 16.09
CA SER A 3 -8.91 11.14 16.06
C SER A 3 -7.83 10.42 16.88
N GLU A 4 -8.20 9.82 18.01
CA GLU A 4 -7.29 9.05 18.85
C GLU A 4 -6.80 7.77 18.15
N ARG A 5 -7.69 7.04 17.45
CA ARG A 5 -7.28 5.88 16.64
C ARG A 5 -6.41 6.28 15.46
N LEU A 6 -6.71 7.41 14.80
CA LEU A 6 -5.86 7.96 13.73
C LEU A 6 -4.45 8.26 14.25
N ILE A 7 -4.32 8.94 15.39
CA ILE A 7 -3.02 9.29 15.96
C ILE A 7 -2.25 8.03 16.38
N THR A 8 -2.89 7.13 17.11
CA THR A 8 -2.21 5.96 17.69
C THR A 8 -1.87 4.89 16.65
N GLN A 9 -2.71 4.70 15.63
CA GLN A 9 -2.54 3.61 14.64
C GLN A 9 -1.97 4.07 13.30
N ILE A 10 -2.05 5.36 12.95
CA ILE A 10 -1.64 5.84 11.61
C ILE A 10 -0.49 6.85 11.70
N LEU A 11 -0.36 7.59 12.82
CA LEU A 11 0.62 8.66 13.01
C LEU A 11 1.42 8.51 14.32
N PRO A 12 2.26 7.47 14.43
CA PRO A 12 3.03 7.23 15.65
C PRO A 12 3.81 8.50 16.06
N PRO A 13 3.65 9.01 17.30
CA PRO A 13 4.10 10.35 17.69
C PRO A 13 5.60 10.65 17.53
N LYS A 14 6.43 9.60 17.45
CA LYS A 14 7.90 9.72 17.36
C LYS A 14 8.45 9.40 15.97
N ALA A 15 7.59 9.18 14.98
CA ALA A 15 8.01 8.89 13.62
C ALA A 15 7.97 10.12 12.72
N GLN A 16 8.66 10.06 11.59
CA GLN A 16 8.61 11.10 10.57
C GLN A 16 7.33 10.94 9.73
N ASN A 17 6.22 11.46 10.26
CA ASN A 17 4.91 11.39 9.62
C ASN A 17 4.74 12.51 8.59
N THR A 18 4.14 12.18 7.43
CA THR A 18 3.75 13.14 6.40
C THR A 18 2.25 13.05 6.16
N TYR A 19 1.59 14.21 6.05
CA TYR A 19 0.21 14.33 5.62
C TYR A 19 0.16 15.22 4.39
N PHE A 20 -0.50 14.75 3.33
CA PHE A 20 -0.77 15.54 2.13
C PHE A 20 -2.23 15.41 1.73
N ARG A 21 -2.82 16.51 1.24
CA ARG A 21 -4.21 16.55 0.79
C ARG A 21 -4.34 17.33 -0.51
N VAL A 22 -5.32 16.93 -1.31
CA VAL A 22 -5.69 17.63 -2.55
C VAL A 22 -7.10 18.17 -2.44
N LEU A 23 -7.26 19.44 -2.81
CA LEU A 23 -8.56 20.07 -2.99
C LEU A 23 -8.84 20.21 -4.48
N ILE A 24 -10.08 19.92 -4.89
CA ILE A 24 -10.62 20.20 -6.24
C ILE A 24 -11.86 21.06 -6.02
N ASP A 25 -11.89 22.24 -6.65
CA ASP A 25 -12.98 23.22 -6.49
C ASP A 25 -13.31 23.54 -5.02
N GLY A 26 -12.26 23.65 -4.19
CA GLY A 26 -12.38 23.90 -2.75
C GLY A 26 -12.80 22.70 -1.89
N ASN A 27 -13.14 21.56 -2.50
CA ASN A 27 -13.57 20.35 -1.80
C ASN A 27 -12.42 19.34 -1.64
N LEU A 28 -12.38 18.61 -0.52
CA LEU A 28 -11.39 17.56 -0.29
C LEU A 28 -11.59 16.42 -1.28
N ALA A 29 -10.67 16.29 -2.23
CA ALA A 29 -10.70 15.25 -3.26
C ALA A 29 -9.94 13.98 -2.83
N GLY A 30 -9.03 14.11 -1.88
CA GLY A 30 -8.28 12.98 -1.33
C GLY A 30 -7.20 13.42 -0.35
N ASN A 31 -6.69 12.45 0.39
CA ASN A 31 -5.56 12.61 1.30
C ASN A 31 -4.71 11.36 1.37
N VAL A 32 -3.47 11.56 1.82
CA VAL A 32 -2.51 10.48 2.10
C VAL A 32 -1.78 10.76 3.41
N PHE A 33 -1.62 9.71 4.20
CA PHE A 33 -0.71 9.66 5.34
C PHE A 33 0.40 8.67 5.03
N ALA A 34 1.62 9.06 5.41
CA ALA A 34 2.78 8.20 5.26
C ALA A 34 3.76 8.42 6.41
N VAL A 35 4.61 7.42 6.64
CA VAL A 35 5.66 7.47 7.65
C VAL A 35 6.99 7.11 7.02
N ARG A 36 8.06 7.79 7.42
CA ARG A 36 9.44 7.44 7.06
C ARG A 36 10.22 6.97 8.26
N TRP A 37 11.09 6.00 8.05
CA TRP A 37 12.07 5.53 9.02
C TRP A 37 13.26 4.87 8.32
N GLN A 38 14.34 4.69 9.08
CA GLN A 38 15.51 3.94 8.66
C GLN A 38 15.37 2.49 9.12
N HIS A 39 15.55 1.53 8.21
CA HIS A 39 15.62 0.11 8.53
C HIS A 39 16.94 -0.45 8.00
N LYS A 40 17.90 -0.68 8.91
CA LYS A 40 19.29 -0.96 8.55
C LYS A 40 19.84 0.23 7.74
N ASP A 41 20.37 -0.03 6.55
CA ASP A 41 20.88 0.99 5.64
C ASP A 41 19.82 1.48 4.63
N LEU A 42 18.55 1.06 4.80
CA LEU A 42 17.46 1.39 3.87
C LEU A 42 16.56 2.50 4.41
N SER A 43 16.39 3.55 3.61
CA SER A 43 15.38 4.59 3.80
C SER A 43 14.01 4.07 3.35
N ILE A 44 13.06 3.93 4.28
CA ILE A 44 11.73 3.38 4.00
C ILE A 44 10.66 4.48 4.05
N LEU A 45 9.76 4.48 3.07
CA LEU A 45 8.47 5.16 3.10
C LEU A 45 7.34 4.13 3.18
N TRP A 46 6.43 4.28 4.14
CA TRP A 46 5.22 3.46 4.20
C TRP A 46 3.98 4.31 4.14
N ILE A 47 3.10 4.00 3.19
CA ILE A 47 1.81 4.65 3.05
C ILE A 47 0.85 4.00 4.04
N THR A 48 0.50 4.74 5.10
CA THR A 48 -0.35 4.22 6.18
C THR A 48 -1.83 4.38 5.88
N GLN A 49 -2.20 5.35 5.03
CA GLN A 49 -3.55 5.53 4.51
C GLN A 49 -3.53 6.31 3.20
N LEU A 50 -4.30 5.85 2.21
CA LEU A 50 -4.53 6.54 0.94
C LEU A 50 -6.02 6.56 0.64
N CYS A 51 -6.62 7.76 0.61
CA CYS A 51 -8.04 7.93 0.38
C CYS A 51 -8.30 8.90 -0.78
N VAL A 52 -9.20 8.53 -1.69
CA VAL A 52 -9.67 9.38 -2.78
C VAL A 52 -11.19 9.36 -2.78
N ASP A 53 -11.80 10.55 -2.81
CA ASP A 53 -13.23 10.71 -2.93
C ASP A 53 -13.75 9.98 -4.18
N GLY A 54 -14.85 9.23 -4.03
CA GLY A 54 -15.43 8.42 -5.11
C GLY A 54 -15.68 9.19 -6.41
N LYS A 55 -16.08 10.47 -6.32
CA LYS A 55 -16.35 11.35 -7.47
C LYS A 55 -15.06 11.79 -8.18
N CYS A 56 -13.92 11.67 -7.50
CA CYS A 56 -12.60 12.07 -7.97
C CYS A 56 -11.70 10.86 -8.34
N ARG A 57 -12.17 9.63 -8.14
CA ARG A 57 -11.45 8.40 -8.54
C ARG A 57 -11.25 8.34 -10.06
N ASN A 58 -10.24 7.59 -10.50
CA ASN A 58 -9.84 7.45 -11.91
C ASN A 58 -9.40 8.76 -12.61
N ARG A 59 -9.16 9.85 -11.87
CA ARG A 59 -8.66 11.14 -12.41
C ARG A 59 -7.19 11.42 -12.06
N GLY A 60 -6.44 10.38 -11.69
CA GLY A 60 -5.03 10.50 -11.32
C GLY A 60 -4.75 11.16 -9.96
N VAL A 61 -5.78 11.41 -9.13
CA VAL A 61 -5.63 12.08 -7.82
C VAL A 61 -4.67 11.33 -6.88
N ALA A 62 -4.82 10.00 -6.76
CA ALA A 62 -3.92 9.16 -5.96
C ALA A 62 -2.45 9.31 -6.41
N LYS A 63 -2.18 9.15 -7.71
CA LYS A 63 -0.83 9.30 -8.27
C LYS A 63 -0.25 10.68 -8.00
N ARG A 64 -1.05 11.74 -8.13
CA ARG A 64 -0.62 13.11 -7.81
C ARG A 64 -0.21 13.24 -6.35
N MET A 65 -1.03 12.73 -5.41
CA MET A 65 -0.70 12.78 -3.99
C MET A 65 0.56 11.98 -3.65
N LEU A 66 0.67 10.75 -4.16
CA LEU A 66 1.84 9.91 -3.98
C LEU A 66 3.10 10.53 -4.58
N GLY A 67 3.01 11.17 -5.74
CA GLY A 67 4.14 11.87 -6.35
C GLY A 67 4.69 13.02 -5.51
N HIS A 68 3.87 13.67 -4.67
CA HIS A 68 4.34 14.69 -3.73
C HIS A 68 5.04 14.10 -2.50
N LEU A 69 4.95 12.78 -2.30
CA LEU A 69 5.68 12.08 -1.25
C LEU A 69 7.05 11.58 -1.72
N LYS A 70 7.42 11.73 -3.00
CA LYS A 70 8.74 11.29 -3.46
C LYS A 70 9.84 12.02 -2.72
N GLY A 71 10.87 11.26 -2.35
CA GLY A 71 12.09 11.74 -1.71
C GLY A 71 13.24 10.80 -2.00
N GLU A 72 14.11 10.61 -1.02
CA GLU A 72 15.28 9.72 -1.06
C GLU A 72 14.97 8.36 -0.41
N GLU A 73 13.71 7.92 -0.48
CA GLU A 73 13.36 6.58 -0.03
C GLU A 73 13.87 5.53 -1.02
N GLU A 74 14.42 4.44 -0.51
CA GLU A 74 14.89 3.29 -1.30
C GLU A 74 13.80 2.23 -1.43
N MET A 75 12.86 2.19 -0.49
CA MET A 75 11.70 1.30 -0.58
C MET A 75 10.41 1.97 -0.18
N VAL A 76 9.32 1.63 -0.88
CA VAL A 76 7.97 2.11 -0.59
C VAL A 76 6.99 0.98 -0.36
N GLY A 77 6.33 0.98 0.78
CA GLY A 77 5.36 -0.05 1.16
C GLY A 77 3.94 0.47 1.37
N ILE A 78 2.96 -0.40 1.19
CA ILE A 78 1.54 -0.13 1.47
C ILE A 78 0.80 -1.43 1.83
N PHE A 79 -0.14 -1.32 2.76
CA PHE A 79 -1.27 -2.25 2.87
C PHE A 79 -2.53 -1.59 2.31
N SER A 80 -3.29 -2.34 1.51
CA SER A 80 -4.64 -1.92 1.13
C SER A 80 -5.47 -3.10 0.67
N SER A 81 -6.76 -3.10 1.02
CA SER A 81 -7.73 -3.98 0.37
C SER A 81 -8.02 -3.57 -1.08
N HIS A 82 -7.79 -2.30 -1.45
CA HIS A 82 -8.24 -1.77 -2.74
C HIS A 82 -7.12 -1.86 -3.81
N PRO A 83 -7.31 -2.60 -4.92
CA PRO A 83 -6.24 -2.85 -5.91
C PRO A 83 -5.71 -1.56 -6.56
N PHE A 84 -6.55 -0.55 -6.78
CA PHE A 84 -6.11 0.73 -7.32
C PHE A 84 -5.14 1.50 -6.42
N ALA A 85 -5.14 1.27 -5.10
CA ALA A 85 -4.16 1.87 -4.20
C ALA A 85 -2.76 1.26 -4.43
N LEU A 86 -2.67 -0.08 -4.49
CA LEU A 86 -1.43 -0.78 -4.80
C LEU A 86 -0.91 -0.41 -6.19
N MET A 87 -1.79 -0.42 -7.20
CA MET A 87 -1.42 -0.03 -8.56
C MET A 87 -0.90 1.41 -8.63
N ALA A 88 -1.42 2.32 -7.81
CA ALA A 88 -0.93 3.69 -7.77
C ALA A 88 0.48 3.77 -7.18
N VAL A 89 0.78 3.03 -6.11
CA VAL A 89 2.13 2.94 -5.51
C VAL A 89 3.11 2.29 -6.48
N LEU A 90 2.76 1.12 -7.03
CA LEU A 90 3.54 0.40 -8.04
C LEU A 90 3.84 1.25 -9.27
N ARG A 91 2.92 2.15 -9.66
CA ARG A 91 3.14 3.05 -10.80
C ARG A 91 4.03 4.24 -10.47
N VAL A 92 3.99 4.75 -9.23
CA VAL A 92 4.72 5.97 -8.85
C VAL A 92 6.18 5.67 -8.57
N TRP A 93 6.48 4.53 -7.93
CA TRP A 93 7.86 4.13 -7.58
C TRP A 93 8.40 2.95 -8.41
N GLY A 94 7.52 2.14 -9.01
CA GLY A 94 7.93 1.00 -9.82
C GLY A 94 7.44 1.11 -11.26
N ARG A 95 7.25 -0.06 -11.89
CA ARG A 95 6.86 -0.15 -13.32
C ARG A 95 5.37 -0.38 -13.53
N GLY A 96 4.60 -0.42 -12.45
CA GLY A 96 3.20 -0.79 -12.47
C GLY A 96 2.98 -2.30 -12.37
N VAL A 97 1.69 -2.66 -12.34
CA VAL A 97 1.25 -4.05 -12.11
C VAL A 97 1.64 -5.00 -13.27
N GLU A 98 1.89 -4.44 -14.45
CA GLU A 98 2.26 -5.19 -15.66
C GLU A 98 3.70 -5.76 -15.64
N ASP A 99 4.56 -5.25 -14.76
CA ASP A 99 5.98 -5.65 -14.64
C ASP A 99 6.37 -5.67 -13.15
N VAL A 100 5.57 -6.42 -12.37
CA VAL A 100 5.64 -6.50 -10.90
C VAL A 100 6.42 -7.71 -10.39
N ASP A 101 6.80 -8.64 -11.25
CA ASP A 101 7.44 -9.91 -10.85
C ASP A 101 8.74 -9.67 -10.07
N ARG A 102 9.51 -8.65 -10.46
CA ARG A 102 10.73 -8.26 -9.73
C ARG A 102 10.40 -7.73 -8.33
N ASP A 103 9.37 -6.90 -8.21
CA ASP A 103 8.95 -6.36 -6.92
C ASP A 103 8.46 -7.49 -6.00
N LEU A 104 7.71 -8.46 -6.52
CA LEU A 104 7.28 -9.64 -5.77
C LEU A 104 8.47 -10.49 -5.29
N GLU A 105 9.44 -10.76 -6.16
CA GLU A 105 10.61 -11.57 -5.80
C GLU A 105 11.46 -10.86 -4.72
N MET A 106 11.65 -9.54 -4.82
CA MET A 106 12.30 -8.75 -3.77
C MET A 106 11.49 -8.78 -2.47
N MET A 107 10.17 -8.64 -2.56
CA MET A 107 9.27 -8.59 -1.42
C MET A 107 9.35 -9.86 -0.57
N LYS A 108 9.48 -11.03 -1.22
CA LYS A 108 9.58 -12.37 -0.57
C LYS A 108 10.63 -12.44 0.54
N GLY A 109 11.79 -11.80 0.35
CA GLY A 109 12.89 -11.79 1.32
C GLY A 109 12.92 -10.58 2.25
N THR A 110 12.26 -9.48 1.88
CA THR A 110 12.51 -8.16 2.48
C THR A 110 11.36 -7.66 3.34
N VAL A 111 10.12 -7.91 2.93
CA VAL A 111 8.94 -7.22 3.49
C VAL A 111 8.73 -7.51 4.97
N LYS A 112 9.04 -8.73 5.42
CA LYS A 112 8.93 -9.11 6.82
C LYS A 112 9.82 -8.23 7.71
N GLY A 113 11.08 -8.03 7.33
CA GLY A 113 12.01 -7.19 8.09
C GLY A 113 11.58 -5.73 8.10
N VAL A 114 11.12 -5.22 6.96
CA VAL A 114 10.57 -3.85 6.85
C VAL A 114 9.37 -3.67 7.78
N MET A 115 8.42 -4.61 7.78
CA MET A 115 7.26 -4.58 8.68
C MET A 115 7.69 -4.60 10.15
N GLU A 116 8.55 -5.53 10.55
CA GLU A 116 9.04 -5.66 11.94
C GLU A 116 9.74 -4.38 12.43
N GLY A 117 10.38 -3.64 11.53
CA GLY A 117 11.01 -2.35 11.79
C GLY A 117 10.07 -1.15 11.74
N CYS A 118 8.82 -1.31 11.29
CA CYS A 118 7.89 -0.21 11.09
C CYS A 118 7.49 0.43 12.43
N PRO A 119 7.47 1.77 12.54
CA PRO A 119 7.03 2.45 13.76
C PRO A 119 5.50 2.41 13.96
N VAL A 120 4.75 1.88 12.98
CA VAL A 120 3.29 1.84 12.99
C VAL A 120 2.83 0.47 13.46
N GLY A 121 2.10 0.43 14.58
CA GLY A 121 1.72 -0.82 15.26
C GLY A 121 1.01 -1.82 14.36
N TYR A 122 -0.04 -1.40 13.64
CA TYR A 122 -0.79 -2.33 12.77
C TYR A 122 0.08 -2.91 11.65
N VAL A 123 1.05 -2.15 11.15
CA VAL A 123 1.96 -2.63 10.11
C VAL A 123 2.95 -3.63 10.69
N LYS A 124 3.51 -3.29 11.85
CA LYS A 124 4.50 -4.09 12.56
C LYS A 124 3.96 -5.43 13.04
N GLU A 125 2.70 -5.46 13.45
CA GLU A 125 2.05 -6.62 14.03
C GLU A 125 1.32 -7.50 13.00
N ALA A 126 1.13 -7.00 11.77
CA ALA A 126 0.47 -7.75 10.71
C ALA A 126 1.24 -9.03 10.34
N LYS A 127 0.49 -10.08 10.00
CA LYS A 127 1.07 -11.37 9.63
C LYS A 127 1.00 -11.56 8.13
N LEU A 128 2.13 -11.77 7.48
CA LEU A 128 2.18 -12.09 6.06
C LEU A 128 1.42 -13.39 5.75
N ARG A 129 0.65 -13.37 4.66
CA ARG A 129 -0.21 -14.47 4.20
C ARG A 129 -0.10 -14.65 2.68
N GLY A 130 -0.29 -15.89 2.23
CA GLY A 130 -0.28 -16.26 0.82
C GLY A 130 0.98 -16.97 0.32
N SER A 131 0.89 -17.47 -0.91
CA SER A 131 1.89 -18.36 -1.51
C SER A 131 3.26 -17.73 -1.69
N LEU A 132 3.34 -16.40 -1.85
CA LEU A 132 4.62 -15.69 -1.93
C LEU A 132 5.45 -15.87 -0.65
N PHE A 133 4.79 -16.00 0.50
CA PHE A 133 5.41 -16.10 1.81
C PHE A 133 5.45 -17.55 2.35
N GLY A 134 5.23 -18.54 1.48
CA GLY A 134 5.32 -19.96 1.80
C GLY A 134 4.05 -20.56 2.42
N GLU A 135 2.93 -19.83 2.45
CA GLU A 135 1.63 -20.38 2.86
C GLU A 135 0.99 -21.13 1.69
N GLY A 136 0.68 -22.42 1.89
CA GLY A 136 0.00 -23.25 0.89
C GLY A 136 -1.50 -23.40 1.13
N GLY A 137 -2.23 -23.83 0.10
CA GLY A 137 -3.64 -24.26 0.24
C GLY A 137 -4.71 -23.19 0.00
N GLY A 138 -4.33 -21.98 -0.42
CA GLY A 138 -5.26 -20.89 -0.79
C GLY A 138 -4.94 -20.25 -2.14
N ARG A 139 -5.78 -19.29 -2.56
CA ARG A 139 -5.58 -18.48 -3.78
C ARG A 139 -4.94 -17.11 -3.51
N ALA A 140 -4.63 -16.80 -2.26
CA ALA A 140 -3.90 -15.60 -1.89
C ALA A 140 -2.41 -15.75 -2.26
N VAL A 141 -1.83 -14.71 -2.88
CA VAL A 141 -0.41 -14.69 -3.24
C VAL A 141 0.37 -13.77 -2.31
N ALA A 142 -0.05 -12.51 -2.19
CA ALA A 142 0.65 -11.49 -1.43
C ALA A 142 -0.32 -10.61 -0.64
N CYS A 143 -0.59 -11.00 0.61
CA CYS A 143 -1.38 -10.22 1.55
C CYS A 143 -0.82 -10.28 2.97
N ALA A 144 -1.43 -9.53 3.87
CA ALA A 144 -1.17 -9.61 5.31
C ALA A 144 -2.49 -9.57 6.08
N ASP A 145 -2.57 -10.38 7.13
CA ASP A 145 -3.64 -10.31 8.13
C ASP A 145 -3.37 -9.09 9.01
N THR A 146 -4.12 -8.01 8.72
CA THR A 146 -4.08 -6.74 9.45
C THR A 146 -5.27 -6.61 10.41
N GLN A 147 -6.09 -7.66 10.52
CA GLN A 147 -7.39 -7.65 11.22
C GLN A 147 -8.31 -6.52 10.75
N PHE A 148 -8.18 -6.11 9.48
CA PHE A 148 -8.96 -5.03 8.90
C PHE A 148 -10.24 -5.59 8.28
N TRP A 149 -11.32 -5.58 9.06
CA TRP A 149 -12.62 -6.09 8.66
C TRP A 149 -13.39 -4.99 7.91
N VAL A 150 -13.33 -5.03 6.58
CA VAL A 150 -14.13 -4.17 5.69
C VAL A 150 -14.91 -5.01 4.70
N ASP A 151 -16.00 -4.43 4.19
CA ASP A 151 -16.72 -5.00 3.06
C ASP A 151 -15.82 -5.00 1.82
N HIS A 152 -15.61 -6.18 1.25
CA HIS A 152 -14.78 -6.40 0.07
C HIS A 152 -15.56 -6.20 -1.24
N GLU A 153 -16.83 -5.80 -1.22
CA GLU A 153 -17.61 -5.56 -2.46
C GLU A 153 -16.92 -4.55 -3.40
N GLU A 154 -16.59 -3.35 -2.90
CA GLU A 154 -15.91 -2.31 -3.70
C GLU A 154 -14.51 -2.76 -4.16
N PRO A 155 -13.63 -3.33 -3.30
CA PRO A 155 -12.37 -3.93 -3.71
C PRO A 155 -12.49 -4.99 -4.82
N LEU A 156 -13.48 -5.89 -4.72
CA LEU A 156 -13.72 -6.95 -5.70
C LEU A 156 -14.22 -6.40 -7.03
N GLU A 157 -15.09 -5.37 -7.01
CA GLU A 157 -15.46 -4.64 -8.23
C GLU A 157 -14.25 -4.00 -8.91
N ALA A 158 -13.37 -3.39 -8.11
CA ALA A 158 -12.16 -2.78 -8.63
C ALA A 158 -11.23 -3.81 -9.25
N LEU A 159 -11.11 -5.00 -8.64
CA LEU A 159 -10.32 -6.10 -9.16
C LEU A 159 -10.87 -6.59 -10.52
N ARG A 160 -12.19 -6.79 -10.63
CA ARG A 160 -12.84 -7.14 -11.91
C ARG A 160 -12.50 -6.13 -13.02
N ARG A 161 -12.51 -4.83 -12.70
CA ARG A 161 -12.14 -3.76 -13.66
C ARG A 161 -10.65 -3.77 -14.05
N VAL A 162 -9.78 -4.33 -13.23
CA VAL A 162 -8.36 -4.54 -13.59
C VAL A 162 -8.26 -5.67 -14.61
N GLU A 163 -8.94 -6.78 -14.34
CA GLU A 163 -8.97 -7.97 -15.21
C GLU A 163 -9.64 -7.68 -16.56
N GLU A 164 -10.74 -6.90 -16.58
CA GLU A 164 -11.41 -6.45 -17.81
C GLU A 164 -10.50 -5.62 -18.74
N LYS A 165 -9.45 -5.01 -18.21
CA LYS A 165 -8.44 -4.28 -18.99
C LYS A 165 -7.34 -5.18 -19.54
N GLY A 166 -7.45 -6.50 -19.35
CA GLY A 166 -6.44 -7.48 -19.76
C GLY A 166 -5.21 -7.53 -18.85
N LEU A 167 -5.28 -6.93 -17.66
CA LEU A 167 -4.18 -6.98 -16.68
C LEU A 167 -4.36 -8.18 -15.77
N VAL A 168 -3.28 -8.91 -15.53
CA VAL A 168 -3.25 -10.03 -14.57
C VAL A 168 -2.98 -9.47 -13.18
N TRP A 169 -3.86 -9.77 -12.24
CA TRP A 169 -3.67 -9.35 -10.85
C TRP A 169 -2.66 -10.24 -10.12
N PRO A 170 -1.56 -9.68 -9.58
CA PRO A 170 -0.45 -10.47 -9.04
C PRO A 170 -0.66 -10.96 -7.61
N CYS A 171 -1.47 -10.28 -6.81
CA CYS A 171 -1.57 -10.55 -5.37
C CYS A 171 -2.55 -11.69 -5.03
N GLY A 172 -3.22 -12.26 -6.02
CA GLY A 172 -4.21 -13.31 -5.84
C GLY A 172 -5.49 -12.82 -5.17
N GLU A 173 -6.20 -13.73 -4.53
CA GLU A 173 -7.42 -13.39 -3.78
C GLU A 173 -7.13 -12.71 -2.44
N LEU A 174 -8.09 -11.92 -1.97
CA LEU A 174 -8.04 -11.26 -0.67
C LEU A 174 -8.90 -12.02 0.35
N PRO A 175 -8.29 -12.72 1.33
CA PRO A 175 -9.05 -13.31 2.44
C PRO A 175 -9.65 -12.23 3.35
N ASP A 176 -10.73 -12.57 4.04
CA ASP A 176 -11.35 -11.68 5.03
C ASP A 176 -10.36 -11.27 6.14
N GLY A 177 -10.44 -10.00 6.56
CA GLY A 177 -9.53 -9.43 7.56
C GLY A 177 -8.12 -9.13 7.06
N CYS A 178 -7.80 -9.49 5.80
CA CYS A 178 -6.50 -9.24 5.21
C CYS A 178 -6.51 -8.00 4.29
N GLU A 179 -5.33 -7.45 4.06
CA GLU A 179 -5.06 -6.43 3.05
C GLU A 179 -3.97 -6.94 2.10
N PHE A 180 -4.03 -6.56 0.82
CA PHE A 180 -2.91 -6.84 -0.08
C PHE A 180 -1.69 -6.05 0.37
N VAL A 181 -0.51 -6.61 0.11
CA VAL A 181 0.78 -5.98 0.41
C VAL A 181 1.54 -5.69 -0.86
N ALA A 182 2.13 -4.50 -0.94
CA ALA A 182 3.16 -4.17 -1.91
C ALA A 182 4.36 -3.53 -1.20
N LEU A 183 5.55 -3.92 -1.61
CA LEU A 183 6.81 -3.26 -1.29
C LEU A 183 7.59 -3.10 -2.59
N VAL A 184 7.96 -1.86 -2.91
CA VAL A 184 8.56 -1.48 -4.20
C VAL A 184 9.96 -0.95 -3.96
N ASP A 185 10.90 -1.35 -4.82
CA ASP A 185 12.24 -0.77 -4.88
C ASP A 185 12.17 0.59 -5.59
N ALA A 186 12.36 1.67 -4.83
CA ALA A 186 12.20 3.04 -5.29
C ALA A 186 13.41 3.57 -6.06
N ASN A 187 14.53 2.84 -6.04
CA ASN A 187 15.73 3.16 -6.83
C ASN A 187 15.56 2.79 -8.31
N TYR A 188 14.37 2.33 -8.71
CA TYR A 188 14.05 2.05 -10.10
C TYR A 188 13.79 3.34 -10.88
N GLY A 189 14.87 4.06 -11.22
CA GLY A 189 14.74 5.36 -11.91
C GLY A 189 16.03 6.08 -12.35
N ASP A 190 17.22 5.54 -12.07
CA ASP A 190 18.48 6.00 -12.68
C ASP A 190 18.94 5.08 -13.82
#